data_AF-A0A6M3KW86-F1
#
_entry.id   AF-A0A6M3KW86-F1
#
_cell.length_a   1.000
_cell.length_b   1.000
_cell.length_c   1.000
_cell.angle_alpha   90.00
_cell.angle_beta   90.00
_cell.angle_gamma   90.00
#
_symmetry.space_group_name_H-M   'P 1'
#
loop_
_entity.id
_entity.type
_entity.pdbx_description
1 polymer ?
#
loop_
_entity_poly.entity_id
_entity_poly.type
_entity_poly.pdbx_seq_one_letter_code
_entity_poly.pdbx_strand_id
1 'polypeptide(L)'
;MLDWTPDPSKCRKSVYGAGSWPSIHQCTRKPWKDGYCKQHHPDTVAARRAESEARYIAKLERSPSAMLAKANKRIAELEMELAILRGGGNA
;
A
#
# COMPACT_ATOMS: atom_id res chain seq x y z
N MET A 1 14.59 -26.72 -22.82
CA MET A 1 13.82 -25.62 -22.20
C MET A 1 12.93 -25.08 -23.30
N LEU A 2 11.62 -24.96 -23.08
CA LEU A 2 10.77 -24.26 -24.06
C LEU A 2 11.14 -22.78 -23.97
N ASP A 3 11.73 -22.25 -25.04
CA ASP A 3 12.04 -20.83 -25.16
C ASP A 3 10.73 -20.05 -25.23
N TRP A 4 10.20 -19.68 -24.06
CA TRP A 4 9.02 -18.83 -23.95
C TRP A 4 9.39 -17.43 -24.44
N THR A 5 9.14 -17.19 -25.73
CA THR A 5 9.31 -15.88 -26.34
C THR A 5 7.98 -15.13 -26.21
N PRO A 6 7.90 -14.05 -25.41
CA PRO A 6 6.66 -13.28 -25.28
C PRO A 6 6.30 -12.64 -26.62
N ASP A 7 5.02 -12.73 -26.97
CA ASP A 7 4.46 -12.14 -28.18
C ASP A 7 4.61 -10.60 -28.11
N PRO A 8 5.34 -9.97 -29.05
CA PRO A 8 5.58 -8.53 -29.03
C PRO A 8 4.32 -7.71 -29.29
N SER A 9 3.25 -8.32 -29.84
CA SER A 9 1.95 -7.67 -30.04
C SER A 9 1.11 -7.58 -28.76
N LYS A 10 1.57 -8.23 -27.67
CA LYS A 10 0.88 -8.31 -26.38
C LYS A 10 1.72 -7.68 -25.27
N CYS A 11 1.05 -7.34 -24.18
CA CYS A 11 1.71 -6.81 -23.00
C CYS A 11 2.68 -7.84 -22.40
N ARG A 12 3.94 -7.46 -22.17
CA ARG A 12 5.00 -8.31 -21.58
C ARG A 12 4.72 -8.83 -20.18
N LYS A 13 3.68 -8.34 -19.51
CA LYS A 13 3.34 -8.77 -18.15
C LYS A 13 2.68 -10.16 -18.18
N SER A 14 3.25 -11.11 -17.45
CA SER A 14 2.61 -12.38 -17.15
C SER A 14 1.53 -12.20 -16.08
N VAL A 15 0.37 -12.79 -16.30
CA VAL A 15 -0.81 -12.77 -15.43
C VAL A 15 -1.25 -14.19 -15.10
N TYR A 16 -1.89 -14.35 -13.95
CA TYR A 16 -2.51 -15.61 -13.55
C TYR A 16 -3.94 -15.67 -14.08
N GLY A 17 -4.27 -16.73 -14.82
CA GLY A 17 -5.61 -17.10 -15.26
C GLY A 17 -6.29 -17.98 -14.24
N ALA A 18 -7.60 -17.83 -14.10
CA ALA A 18 -8.40 -18.74 -13.30
C ALA A 18 -8.64 -20.04 -14.09
N GLY A 19 -8.27 -21.19 -13.52
CA GLY A 19 -8.83 -22.49 -13.93
C GLY A 19 -8.07 -23.32 -14.98
N SER A 20 -6.84 -23.00 -15.37
CA SER A 20 -6.03 -23.89 -16.23
C SER A 20 -4.55 -23.89 -15.81
N TRP A 21 -3.87 -25.03 -15.94
CA TRP A 21 -2.43 -25.19 -15.66
C TRP A 21 -1.65 -25.30 -16.98
N PRO A 22 -0.56 -24.54 -17.19
CA PRO A 22 -0.03 -23.49 -16.33
C PRO A 22 -0.94 -22.25 -16.32
N SER A 23 -1.26 -21.74 -15.14
CA SER A 23 -2.15 -20.60 -14.99
C SER A 23 -1.50 -19.28 -15.40
N ILE A 24 -0.18 -19.28 -15.61
CA ILE A 24 0.57 -18.09 -15.97
C ILE A 24 0.57 -17.94 -17.50
N HIS A 25 0.02 -16.84 -17.99
CA HIS A 25 0.03 -16.50 -19.40
C HIS A 25 0.33 -15.02 -19.60
N GLN A 26 0.76 -14.65 -20.81
CA GLN A 26 1.02 -13.26 -21.15
C GLN A 26 -0.30 -12.47 -21.18
N CYS A 27 -0.29 -11.26 -20.63
CA CYS A 27 -1.44 -10.36 -20.68
C CYS A 27 -1.85 -10.10 -22.14
N THR A 28 -3.11 -10.39 -22.47
CA THR A 28 -3.64 -10.32 -23.84
C THR A 28 -3.85 -8.89 -24.36
N ARG A 29 -3.67 -7.86 -23.52
CA ARG A 29 -3.88 -6.46 -23.92
C ARG A 29 -2.73 -5.96 -24.81
N LYS A 30 -3.06 -5.10 -25.77
CA LYS A 30 -2.09 -4.43 -26.65
C LYS A 30 -1.09 -3.60 -25.83
N PRO A 31 0.22 -3.65 -26.12
CA PRO A 31 1.20 -2.79 -25.51
C PRO A 31 0.97 -1.34 -25.96
N TRP A 32 1.20 -0.41 -25.05
CA TRP A 32 1.10 1.03 -25.29
C TRP A 32 2.44 1.73 -25.10
N LYS A 33 3.22 1.34 -24.08
CA LYS A 33 4.54 1.91 -23.76
C LYS A 33 5.45 0.82 -23.22
N ASP A 34 6.71 0.77 -23.67
CA ASP A 34 7.77 -0.14 -23.21
C ASP A 34 7.41 -1.64 -23.25
N GLY A 35 6.51 -2.03 -24.16
CA GLY A 35 5.97 -3.39 -24.26
C GLY A 35 4.93 -3.74 -23.19
N TYR A 36 4.43 -2.77 -22.43
CA TYR A 36 3.36 -2.96 -21.42
C TYR A 36 2.06 -2.28 -21.84
N CYS A 37 0.93 -2.84 -21.40
CA CYS A 37 -0.36 -2.16 -21.49
C CYS A 37 -0.48 -1.10 -20.39
N LYS A 38 -1.41 -0.15 -20.55
CA LYS A 38 -1.67 0.93 -19.58
C LYS A 38 -1.85 0.45 -18.14
N GLN A 39 -2.43 -0.73 -17.92
CA GLN A 39 -2.66 -1.27 -16.57
C GLN A 39 -1.40 -1.87 -15.93
N HIS A 40 -0.49 -2.43 -16.74
CA HIS A 40 0.68 -3.16 -16.26
C HIS A 40 1.99 -2.41 -16.45
N HIS A 41 1.95 -1.21 -17.02
CA HIS A 41 3.12 -0.36 -17.14
C HIS A 41 3.71 -0.08 -15.74
N PRO A 42 5.04 -0.18 -15.55
CA PRO A 42 5.67 0.07 -14.25
C PRO A 42 5.22 1.38 -13.59
N ASP A 43 5.21 2.49 -14.35
CA ASP A 43 4.73 3.79 -13.85
C ASP A 43 3.30 3.73 -13.31
N THR A 44 2.39 3.07 -14.03
CA THR A 44 0.98 2.97 -13.60
C THR A 44 0.83 2.06 -12.40
N VAL A 45 1.59 0.96 -12.34
CA VAL A 45 1.61 0.06 -11.19
C VAL A 45 2.16 0.78 -9.95
N ALA A 46 3.24 1.54 -10.11
CA ALA A 46 3.85 2.33 -9.03
C ALA A 46 2.89 3.39 -8.50
N ALA A 47 2.25 4.15 -9.40
CA ALA A 47 1.26 5.15 -9.02
C ALA A 47 0.08 4.53 -8.24
N ARG A 48 -0.48 3.42 -8.74
CA ARG A 48 -1.55 2.69 -8.05
C ARG A 48 -1.09 2.15 -6.69
N ARG A 49 0.15 1.67 -6.59
CA ARG A 49 0.70 1.16 -5.33
C ARG A 49 0.83 2.29 -4.29
N ALA A 50 1.37 3.44 -4.68
CA ALA A 50 1.48 4.61 -3.83
C ALA A 50 0.11 5.07 -3.32
N GLU A 51 -0.89 5.10 -4.19
CA GLU A 51 -2.27 5.46 -3.80
C GLU A 51 -2.87 4.43 -2.82
N SER A 52 -2.64 3.14 -3.05
CA SER A 52 -3.10 2.08 -2.15
C SER A 52 -2.40 2.14 -0.79
N GLU A 53 -1.11 2.47 -0.77
CA GLU A 53 -0.31 2.61 0.44
C GLU A 53 -0.78 3.82 1.25
N ALA A 54 -1.01 4.97 0.61
CA ALA A 54 -1.58 6.15 1.27
C ALA A 54 -2.95 5.84 1.90
N ARG A 55 -3.82 5.11 1.19
CA ARG A 55 -5.12 4.66 1.72
C ARG A 55 -4.96 3.70 2.90
N TYR A 56 -4.00 2.79 2.84
CA TYR A 56 -3.71 1.85 3.92
C TYR A 56 -3.20 2.56 5.17
N ILE A 57 -2.25 3.48 5.04
CA ILE A 57 -1.72 4.29 6.14
C ILE A 57 -2.85 5.11 6.78
N ALA A 58 -3.66 5.81 5.98
CA ALA A 58 -4.79 6.59 6.50
C ALA A 58 -5.80 5.71 7.25
N LYS A 59 -6.02 4.47 6.80
CA LYS A 59 -6.86 3.49 7.52
C LYS A 59 -6.23 3.08 8.84
N LEU A 60 -4.92 2.82 8.87
CA LEU A 60 -4.19 2.46 10.09
C LEU A 60 -4.22 3.59 11.12
N GLU A 61 -4.01 4.83 10.71
CA GLU A 61 -4.03 6.00 11.62
C GLU A 61 -5.40 6.25 12.25
N ARG A 62 -6.47 5.83 11.57
CA ARG A 62 -7.86 5.91 12.04
C ARG A 62 -8.33 4.63 12.74
N SER A 63 -7.46 3.64 12.90
CA SER A 63 -7.82 2.41 13.60
C SER A 63 -8.09 2.68 15.08
N PRO A 64 -9.00 1.90 15.72
CA PRO A 64 -9.27 2.06 17.16
C PRO A 64 -8.02 1.97 18.02
N SER A 65 -7.05 1.12 17.67
CA SER A 65 -5.79 0.99 18.39
C SER A 65 -4.90 2.22 18.25
N ALA A 66 -4.78 2.81 17.05
CA ALA A 66 -4.03 4.04 16.83
C ALA A 66 -4.67 5.23 17.59
N MET A 67 -6.01 5.29 17.61
CA MET A 67 -6.74 6.32 18.36
C MET A 67 -6.56 6.15 19.87
N LEU A 68 -6.64 4.92 20.38
CA LEU A 68 -6.39 4.60 21.79
C LEU A 68 -4.96 4.95 22.20
N ALA A 69 -3.97 4.62 21.37
CA ALA A 69 -2.58 4.98 21.61
C ALA A 69 -2.38 6.51 21.71
N LYS A 70 -3.01 7.27 20.81
CA LYS A 70 -3.01 8.75 20.86
C LYS A 70 -3.67 9.28 22.13
N ALA A 71 -4.81 8.73 22.52
CA ALA A 71 -5.52 9.12 23.74
C ALA A 71 -4.68 8.85 25.00
N ASN A 72 -4.11 7.65 25.12
CA ASN A 72 -3.26 7.28 26.26
C ASN A 72 -2.02 8.18 26.37
N LYS A 73 -1.40 8.52 25.23
CA LYS A 73 -0.29 9.47 25.23
C LYS A 73 -0.71 10.84 25.78
N ARG A 74 -1.86 11.35 25.34
CA ARG A 74 -2.37 12.64 25.84
C ARG A 74 -2.73 12.60 27.32
N ILE A 75 -3.30 11.49 27.80
CA ILE A 75 -3.59 11.29 29.22
C ILE A 75 -2.30 11.36 30.03
N ALA A 76 -1.24 10.65 29.62
CA ALA A 76 0.05 10.68 30.32
C ALA A 76 0.68 12.09 30.35
N GLU A 77 0.58 12.85 29.25
CA GLU A 77 1.02 14.25 29.22
C GLU A 77 0.24 15.12 30.22
N LEU A 78 -1.09 14.99 30.25
CA LEU A 78 -1.95 15.72 31.18
C LEU A 78 -1.70 15.35 32.64
N GLU A 79 -1.44 14.07 32.93
CA GLU A 79 -1.11 13.60 34.28
C GLU A 79 0.20 14.24 34.77
N MET A 80 1.22 14.37 33.90
CA MET A 80 2.44 15.09 34.22
C MET A 80 2.21 16.59 34.45
N GLU A 81 1.44 17.25 33.58
CA GLU A 81 1.07 18.67 33.74
C GLU A 81 0.37 18.91 35.09
N LEU A 82 -0.59 18.05 35.45
CA LEU A 82 -1.29 18.12 36.73
C LEU A 82 -0.37 17.87 37.93
N ALA A 83 0.57 16.93 37.81
CA ALA A 83 1.55 16.67 38.88
C ALA A 83 2.44 17.89 39.14
N ILE A 84 2.87 18.60 38.09
CA ILE A 84 3.64 19.84 38.20
C ILE A 84 2.80 20.93 38.89
N LEU A 85 1.56 21.13 38.45
CA LEU A 85 0.66 22.13 39.05
C LEU A 85 0.35 21.84 40.53
N ARG A 86 0.15 20.57 40.88
CA ARG A 86 -0.10 20.15 42.27
C ARG A 86 1.16 20.22 43.14
N GLY A 87 2.34 19.99 42.57
CA GLY A 87 3.62 20.09 43.27
C GLY A 87 4.12 21.53 43.46
N GLY A 88 3.75 22.45 42.57
CA GLY A 88 4.12 23.86 42.64
C GLY A 88 3.20 24.76 43.48
N GLY A 89 2.11 24.23 44.04
CA GLY A 89 1.14 24.97 44.85
C GLY A 89 1.39 24.96 46.36
N ASN A 90 2.50 24.38 46.83
CA ASN A 90 2.88 24.27 48.25
C ASN A 90 4.25 24.91 48.55
N ALA A 91 4.59 26.01 47.86
CA ALA A 91 5.76 26.83 48.17
C ALA A 91 5.33 28.23 48.60
#